data_AF-A0AAD9SGP2-F1
#
_entry.id   AF-A0AAD9SGP2-F1
#
_cell.length_a   1.000
_cell.length_b   1.000
_cell.length_c   1.000
_cell.angle_alpha   90.00
_cell.angle_beta   90.00
_cell.angle_gamma   90.00
#
_symmetry.space_group_name_H-M   'P 1'
#
loop_
_entity.id
_entity.type
_entity.pdbx_description
1 polymer ?
#
loop_
_entity_poly.entity_id
_entity_poly.type
_entity_poly.pdbx_seq_one_letter_code
_entity_poly.pdbx_strand_id
1 'polypeptide(L)'
;MAQLPDELILSILDQRFPCRQQQIRTLATLISPEVAPCRNCIVYGTEANGKSAIVAALLQQLAEAGPTSRPGLPACQYAIVNSVECVTGRHLFETTVRKVAGALGFSDLATRCESLAQLTFELSKMLKHTPQPESRHFVLVFDAIDRQREAPPTLLPALARLSEIIPSLTTVFIMTNPPSGCLRISHVAHVHFPNYTKSDFVRILSATPPKPLPNTTAAETADLWTRFCGAVHDALTKSAVRTLPAFQGACNSLWPRFTVPLREGNLGPKDFTKLLIAARVHFQDESLLDPGIIVRPGYQQQGGATRLPSGETDAKALVHRPAPAAATTSLAALLPTTARVLLIAAYLASHNTTRHDLTLFSTYHHGKRRRRGGASSVVAGQRSKHRKIARKLLGAHAFVLERMMAIFTTVRHEWGVGGSESPDADADADVGMALATLSSLRLLMRVGAGGDPLDRGGKWRVNVGWEVIRSLGRSMQVEVEEWLIE
;
A
#
# COMPACT_ATOMS: atom_id res chain seq x y z
N MET A 1 -35.11 32.20 12.16
CA MET A 1 -34.07 31.77 11.20
C MET A 1 -33.01 31.06 12.01
N ALA A 2 -32.81 29.75 11.82
CA ALA A 2 -31.76 29.02 12.52
C ALA A 2 -30.41 29.58 12.08
N GLN A 3 -29.65 30.16 13.01
CA GLN A 3 -28.30 30.60 12.73
C GLN A 3 -27.43 29.35 12.60
N LEU A 4 -26.62 29.27 11.55
CA LEU A 4 -25.57 28.27 11.43
C LEU A 4 -24.69 28.32 12.69
N PRO A 5 -24.03 27.19 13.07
CA PRO A 5 -23.01 27.22 14.12
C PRO A 5 -22.02 28.34 13.84
N ASP A 6 -21.59 29.03 14.90
CA ASP A 6 -20.84 30.28 14.85
C ASP A 6 -19.87 30.31 13.66
N GLU A 7 -20.10 31.23 12.72
CA GLU A 7 -19.28 31.40 11.49
C GLU A 7 -17.78 31.52 11.82
N LEU A 8 -17.44 31.92 13.05
CA LEU A 8 -16.10 31.91 13.61
C LEU A 8 -15.49 30.50 13.65
N ILE A 9 -16.21 29.50 14.15
CA ILE A 9 -15.75 28.10 14.19
C ILE A 9 -15.49 27.59 12.77
N LEU A 10 -16.42 27.88 11.86
CA LEU A 10 -16.30 27.49 10.47
C LEU A 10 -15.09 28.17 9.81
N SER A 11 -14.83 29.44 10.12
CA SER A 11 -13.68 30.18 9.59
C SER A 11 -12.33 29.60 10.06
N ILE A 12 -12.23 29.17 11.32
CA ILE A 12 -11.03 28.52 11.87
C ILE A 12 -10.77 27.18 11.17
N LEU A 13 -11.83 26.39 10.97
CA LEU A 13 -11.74 25.11 10.26
C LEU A 13 -11.41 25.31 8.78
N ASP A 14 -11.95 26.33 8.13
CA ASP A 14 -11.68 26.67 6.73
C ASP A 14 -10.21 27.11 6.53
N GLN A 15 -9.61 27.77 7.52
CA GLN A 15 -8.18 28.10 7.51
C GLN A 15 -7.31 26.85 7.69
N ARG A 16 -7.70 25.94 8.59
CA ARG A 16 -6.95 24.70 8.86
C ARG A 16 -7.06 23.68 7.73
N PHE A 17 -8.22 23.60 7.08
CA PHE A 17 -8.54 22.63 6.03
C PHE A 17 -9.00 23.35 4.75
N PRO A 18 -8.07 23.94 3.99
CA PRO A 18 -8.41 24.61 2.74
C PRO A 18 -9.01 23.63 1.72
N CYS A 19 -9.85 24.17 0.83
CA CYS A 19 -10.56 23.45 -0.24
C CYS A 19 -11.65 22.46 0.23
N ARG A 20 -12.07 22.52 1.51
CA ARG A 20 -13.12 21.66 2.08
C ARG A 20 -14.29 22.43 2.70
N GLN A 21 -14.45 23.70 2.34
CA GLN A 21 -15.43 24.60 2.95
C GLN A 21 -16.86 24.09 2.80
N GLN A 22 -17.22 23.58 1.62
CA GLN A 22 -18.55 23.04 1.37
C GLN A 22 -18.84 21.82 2.26
N GLN A 23 -17.89 20.88 2.36
CA GLN A 23 -18.05 19.67 3.18
C GLN A 23 -18.13 20.02 4.67
N ILE A 24 -17.31 20.96 5.14
CA ILE A 24 -17.33 21.42 6.53
C ILE A 24 -18.68 22.04 6.88
N ARG A 25 -19.20 22.93 6.02
CA ARG A 25 -20.52 23.55 6.21
C ARG A 25 -21.64 22.51 6.19
N THR A 26 -21.63 21.58 5.24
CA THR A 26 -22.62 20.50 5.20
C THR A 26 -22.55 19.63 6.45
N LEU A 27 -21.36 19.21 6.90
CA LEU A 27 -21.24 18.44 8.14
C LEU A 27 -21.73 19.21 9.37
N ALA A 28 -21.36 20.49 9.48
CA ALA A 28 -21.82 21.35 10.55
C ALA A 28 -23.35 21.44 10.58
N THR A 29 -24.01 21.58 9.42
CA THR A 29 -25.49 21.62 9.36
C THR A 29 -26.16 20.31 9.77
N LEU A 30 -25.57 19.16 9.43
CA LEU A 30 -26.16 17.84 9.68
C LEU A 30 -25.95 17.36 11.13
N ILE A 31 -24.85 17.79 11.76
CA ILE A 31 -24.46 17.42 13.13
C ILE A 31 -25.11 18.35 14.16
N SER A 32 -25.39 19.60 13.78
CA SER A 32 -25.91 20.59 14.73
C SER A 32 -27.37 20.29 15.08
N PRO A 33 -27.71 20.24 16.39
CA PRO A 33 -29.07 19.93 16.83
C PRO A 33 -30.09 21.01 16.48
N GLU A 34 -29.65 22.25 16.23
CA GLU A 34 -30.52 23.40 15.97
C GLU A 34 -31.02 23.50 14.51
N VAL A 35 -30.28 22.95 13.55
CA VAL A 35 -30.48 23.23 12.12
C VAL A 35 -31.24 22.10 11.45
N ALA A 36 -30.61 20.92 11.35
CA ALA A 36 -31.19 19.76 10.67
C ALA A 36 -30.53 18.47 11.19
N PRO A 37 -30.81 18.05 12.44
CA PRO A 37 -30.17 16.87 13.02
C PRO A 37 -30.50 15.62 12.21
N CYS A 38 -29.46 15.01 11.64
CA CYS A 38 -29.58 13.74 10.93
C CYS A 38 -29.21 12.59 11.86
N ARG A 39 -30.09 11.60 11.98
CA ARG A 39 -29.85 10.42 12.83
C ARG A 39 -28.64 9.59 12.38
N ASN A 40 -28.50 9.44 11.06
CA ASN A 40 -27.42 8.68 10.43
C ASN A 40 -26.79 9.52 9.31
N CYS A 41 -25.48 9.67 9.36
CA CYS A 41 -24.69 10.35 8.34
C CYS A 41 -23.57 9.45 7.83
N ILE A 42 -23.40 9.38 6.51
CA ILE A 42 -22.29 8.69 5.87
C ILE A 42 -21.34 9.72 5.28
N VAL A 43 -20.10 9.72 5.76
CA VAL A 43 -19.02 10.51 5.22
C VAL A 43 -18.13 9.60 4.39
N TYR A 44 -18.06 9.85 3.09
CA TYR A 44 -17.35 8.95 2.18
C TYR A 44 -16.44 9.64 1.19
N GLY A 45 -15.44 8.92 0.70
CA GLY A 45 -14.45 9.40 -0.26
C GLY A 45 -13.17 8.58 -0.15
N THR A 46 -12.24 8.73 -1.08
CA THR A 46 -10.99 7.96 -1.08
C THR A 46 -10.13 8.23 0.17
N GLU A 47 -9.10 7.40 0.34
CA GLU A 47 -8.15 7.53 1.43
C GLU A 47 -7.43 8.88 1.39
N ALA A 48 -7.05 9.40 2.56
CA ALA A 48 -6.26 10.62 2.70
C ALA A 48 -6.89 11.95 2.20
N ASN A 49 -8.23 12.00 2.06
CA ASN A 49 -8.97 13.25 1.78
C ASN A 49 -9.25 14.12 3.03
N GLY A 50 -8.67 13.79 4.19
CA GLY A 50 -8.85 14.55 5.43
C GLY A 50 -10.17 14.31 6.17
N LYS A 51 -10.97 13.31 5.76
CA LYS A 51 -12.30 13.00 6.34
C LYS A 51 -12.28 12.91 7.88
N SER A 52 -11.45 12.02 8.42
CA SER A 52 -11.33 11.77 9.85
C SER A 52 -10.83 13.00 10.61
N ALA A 53 -9.85 13.71 10.06
CA ALA A 53 -9.29 14.92 10.67
C ALA A 53 -10.30 16.08 10.72
N ILE A 54 -11.09 16.25 9.66
CA ILE A 54 -12.12 17.30 9.58
C ILE A 54 -13.27 16.99 10.52
N VAL A 55 -13.78 15.75 10.53
CA VAL A 55 -14.85 15.34 11.46
C VAL A 55 -14.39 15.47 12.92
N ALA A 56 -13.19 15.04 13.25
CA ALA A 56 -12.64 15.17 14.60
C ALA A 56 -12.48 16.64 15.02
N ALA A 57 -11.91 17.49 14.16
CA ALA A 57 -11.72 18.91 14.44
C ALA A 57 -13.07 19.65 14.58
N LEU A 58 -14.05 19.33 13.74
CA LEU A 58 -15.38 19.92 13.82
C LEU A 58 -16.07 19.55 15.14
N LEU A 59 -16.06 18.27 15.53
CA LEU A 59 -16.66 17.82 16.78
C LEU A 59 -15.97 18.39 18.01
N GLN A 60 -14.64 18.50 17.97
CA GLN A 60 -13.88 19.15 19.04
C GLN A 60 -14.33 20.60 19.25
N GLN A 61 -14.43 21.38 18.16
CA GLN A 61 -14.85 22.78 18.25
C GLN A 61 -16.32 22.94 18.69
N LEU A 62 -17.20 22.05 18.23
CA LEU A 62 -18.61 22.07 18.65
C LEU A 62 -18.79 21.68 20.13
N ALA A 63 -17.96 20.79 20.66
CA ALA A 63 -17.97 20.42 22.07
C ALA A 63 -17.42 21.55 22.97
N GLU A 64 -16.35 22.24 22.53
CA GLU A 64 -15.73 23.36 23.25
C GLU A 64 -16.63 24.62 23.28
N ALA A 65 -17.42 24.84 22.23
CA ALA A 65 -18.35 25.98 22.15
C ALA A 65 -19.61 25.82 23.01
N GLY A 66 -20.04 24.58 23.28
CA GLY A 66 -21.28 24.26 23.98
C GLY A 66 -21.51 24.96 25.34
N PRO A 67 -20.51 25.08 26.24
CA PRO A 67 -20.72 25.68 27.57
C PRO A 67 -20.50 27.20 27.65
N THR A 68 -19.89 27.84 26.64
CA THR A 68 -19.39 29.23 26.76
C THR A 68 -20.22 30.27 26.00
N SER A 69 -20.81 29.91 24.85
CA SER A 69 -21.48 30.89 23.99
C SER A 69 -22.99 30.99 24.18
N ARG A 70 -23.68 29.95 24.67
CA ARG A 70 -25.15 29.94 24.78
C ARG A 70 -25.68 29.09 25.96
N PRO A 71 -26.07 29.72 27.09
CA PRO A 71 -26.75 29.00 28.16
C PRO A 71 -28.15 28.56 27.69
N GLY A 72 -28.40 27.24 27.63
CA GLY A 72 -29.68 26.65 27.25
C GLY A 72 -29.67 25.73 26.02
N LEU A 73 -28.53 25.56 25.36
CA LEU A 73 -28.36 24.62 24.26
C LEU A 73 -27.90 23.25 24.74
N PRO A 74 -28.28 22.17 24.03
CA PRO A 74 -27.75 20.86 24.33
C PRO A 74 -26.24 20.79 24.18
N ALA A 75 -25.54 20.49 25.27
CA ALA A 75 -24.11 20.20 25.23
C ALA A 75 -23.84 19.07 24.21
N CYS A 76 -23.09 19.39 23.16
CA CYS A 76 -22.71 18.42 22.14
C CYS A 76 -21.53 17.61 22.66
N GLN A 77 -21.77 16.34 22.95
CA GLN A 77 -20.73 15.41 23.34
C GLN A 77 -20.48 14.42 22.21
N TYR A 78 -19.25 13.94 22.09
CA TYR A 78 -18.91 13.04 21.02
C TYR A 78 -17.94 11.95 21.47
N ALA A 79 -17.98 10.83 20.74
CA ALA A 79 -17.00 9.76 20.85
C ALA A 79 -16.58 9.31 19.45
N ILE A 80 -15.27 9.21 19.22
CA ILE A 80 -14.71 8.74 17.95
C ILE A 80 -14.10 7.36 18.17
N VAL A 81 -14.63 6.35 17.49
CA VAL A 81 -14.16 4.97 17.53
C VAL A 81 -13.43 4.65 16.23
N ASN A 82 -12.16 4.24 16.33
CA ASN A 82 -11.41 3.80 15.17
C ASN A 82 -11.70 2.31 14.91
N SER A 83 -12.42 2.01 13.84
CA SER A 83 -12.83 0.64 13.54
C SER A 83 -11.67 -0.21 13.04
N VAL A 84 -10.57 0.39 12.57
CA VAL A 84 -9.37 -0.33 12.11
C VAL A 84 -8.63 -0.98 13.28
N GLU A 85 -8.61 -0.32 14.44
CA GLU A 85 -8.05 -0.86 15.69
C GLU A 85 -8.90 -2.02 16.24
N CYS A 86 -10.18 -2.06 15.86
CA CYS A 86 -11.16 -3.02 16.32
C CYS A 86 -11.22 -4.26 15.42
N VAL A 87 -10.35 -5.24 15.65
CA VAL A 87 -10.27 -6.47 14.84
C VAL A 87 -11.61 -7.22 14.76
N THR A 88 -12.27 -7.43 15.90
CA THR A 88 -13.53 -8.19 16.02
C THR A 88 -14.71 -7.27 16.35
N GLY A 89 -15.94 -7.71 16.06
CA GLY A 89 -17.16 -6.98 16.44
C GLY A 89 -17.27 -6.75 17.96
N ARG A 90 -16.86 -7.73 18.78
CA ARG A 90 -16.78 -7.58 20.24
C ARG A 90 -15.86 -6.43 20.65
N HIS A 91 -14.67 -6.35 20.05
CA HIS A 91 -13.72 -5.27 20.36
C HIS A 91 -14.31 -3.89 20.00
N LEU A 92 -15.04 -3.80 18.89
CA LEU A 92 -15.75 -2.57 18.50
C LEU A 92 -16.82 -2.17 19.53
N PHE A 93 -17.60 -3.12 20.03
CA PHE A 93 -18.66 -2.84 21.01
C PHE A 93 -18.09 -2.39 22.36
N GLU A 94 -17.11 -3.12 22.89
CA GLU A 94 -16.45 -2.77 24.17
C GLU A 94 -15.74 -1.42 24.11
N THR A 95 -15.06 -1.10 22.99
CA THR A 95 -14.42 0.20 22.80
C THR A 95 -15.43 1.33 22.67
N THR A 96 -16.56 1.09 22.01
CA THR A 96 -17.65 2.07 21.90
C THR A 96 -18.22 2.40 23.27
N VAL A 97 -18.59 1.40 24.07
CA VAL A 97 -19.07 1.60 25.45
C VAL A 97 -18.04 2.38 26.28
N ARG A 98 -16.77 1.98 26.23
CA ARG A 98 -15.70 2.65 26.98
C ARG A 98 -15.52 4.12 26.57
N LYS A 99 -15.51 4.43 25.28
CA LYS A 99 -15.35 5.81 24.79
C LYS A 99 -16.58 6.67 25.10
N VAL A 100 -17.79 6.12 25.01
CA VAL A 100 -19.02 6.83 25.37
C VAL A 100 -19.08 7.09 26.88
N ALA A 101 -18.76 6.09 27.70
CA ALA A 101 -18.67 6.25 29.16
C ALA A 101 -17.64 7.31 29.56
N GLY A 102 -16.46 7.30 28.94
CA GLY A 102 -15.42 8.31 29.18
C GLY A 102 -15.85 9.73 28.77
N ALA A 103 -16.53 9.89 27.63
CA ALA A 103 -17.05 11.19 27.19
C ALA A 103 -18.15 11.73 28.12
N LEU A 104 -18.91 10.85 28.76
CA LEU A 104 -19.97 11.18 29.70
C LEU A 104 -19.49 11.30 31.16
N GLY A 105 -18.23 10.96 31.45
CA GLY A 105 -17.68 10.96 32.81
C GLY A 105 -18.11 9.78 33.69
N PHE A 106 -18.63 8.69 33.12
CA PHE A 106 -18.93 7.46 33.86
C PHE A 106 -17.63 6.67 34.11
N SER A 107 -17.15 6.66 35.36
CA SER A 107 -15.89 6.02 35.72
C SER A 107 -15.96 4.49 35.90
N ASP A 108 -17.16 3.90 35.95
CA ASP A 108 -17.36 2.57 36.56
C ASP A 108 -18.05 1.51 35.68
N LEU A 109 -17.91 1.62 34.35
CA LEU A 109 -18.52 0.68 33.40
C LEU A 109 -17.45 -0.17 32.69
N ALA A 110 -16.88 -1.13 33.41
CA ALA A 110 -16.12 -2.23 32.81
C ALA A 110 -17.08 -3.31 32.30
N THR A 111 -18.00 -2.95 31.40
CA THR A 111 -19.03 -3.87 30.93
C THR A 111 -18.51 -4.67 29.75
N ARG A 112 -18.38 -6.00 29.93
CA ARG A 112 -18.22 -6.95 28.82
C ARG A 112 -19.39 -6.76 27.87
N CYS A 113 -19.13 -6.45 26.61
CA CYS A 113 -20.16 -6.22 25.60
C CYS A 113 -19.95 -7.18 24.43
N GLU A 114 -20.63 -8.32 24.45
CA GLU A 114 -20.41 -9.38 23.46
C GLU A 114 -21.38 -9.31 22.28
N SER A 115 -22.54 -8.67 22.49
CA SER A 115 -23.59 -8.56 21.48
C SER A 115 -24.03 -7.11 21.25
N LEU A 116 -24.58 -6.86 20.07
CA LEU A 116 -25.17 -5.56 19.73
C LEU A 116 -26.39 -5.23 20.61
N ALA A 117 -27.17 -6.22 21.03
CA ALA A 117 -28.30 -6.02 21.94
C ALA A 117 -27.82 -5.45 23.28
N GLN A 118 -26.71 -5.99 23.79
CA GLN A 118 -26.07 -5.49 25.00
C GLN A 118 -25.48 -4.09 24.81
N LEU A 119 -24.86 -3.81 23.66
CA LEU A 119 -24.40 -2.46 23.32
C LEU A 119 -25.56 -1.46 23.36
N THR A 120 -26.68 -1.83 22.74
CA THR A 120 -27.88 -1.00 22.69
C THR A 120 -28.42 -0.73 24.09
N PHE A 121 -28.45 -1.75 24.95
CA PHE A 121 -28.88 -1.62 26.34
C PHE A 121 -27.98 -0.66 27.12
N GLU A 122 -26.65 -0.86 27.09
CA GLU A 122 -25.70 0.01 27.81
C GLU A 122 -25.74 1.46 27.31
N LEU A 123 -25.76 1.67 25.99
CA LEU A 123 -25.93 3.01 25.42
C LEU A 123 -27.26 3.64 25.81
N SER A 124 -28.35 2.87 25.83
CA SER A 124 -29.66 3.37 26.25
C SER A 124 -29.71 3.72 27.74
N LYS A 125 -29.00 2.97 28.58
CA LYS A 125 -28.86 3.28 30.02
C LYS A 125 -28.12 4.61 30.20
N MET A 126 -27.03 4.81 29.47
CA MET A 126 -26.20 6.02 29.54
C MET A 126 -26.85 7.26 28.90
N LEU A 127 -27.56 7.10 27.79
CA LEU A 127 -28.04 8.22 26.96
C LEU A 127 -29.55 8.51 27.05
N LYS A 128 -30.38 7.56 27.51
CA LYS A 128 -31.84 7.78 27.65
C LYS A 128 -32.33 7.93 29.09
N HIS A 129 -31.77 7.16 30.03
CA HIS A 129 -32.35 6.98 31.37
C HIS A 129 -31.70 7.86 32.44
N THR A 130 -30.70 8.66 32.08
CA THR A 130 -30.02 9.57 33.01
C THR A 130 -30.96 10.74 33.36
N PRO A 131 -31.34 10.91 34.65
CA PRO A 131 -32.29 11.95 35.05
C PRO A 131 -31.61 13.33 35.10
N GLN A 132 -32.31 14.37 34.59
CA GLN A 132 -32.03 15.84 34.66
C GLN A 132 -31.02 16.46 33.65
N PRO A 133 -31.01 17.80 33.45
CA PRO A 133 -32.09 18.72 33.10
C PRO A 133 -31.88 19.40 31.73
N GLU A 134 -30.81 19.09 31.01
CA GLU A 134 -30.47 19.71 29.72
C GLU A 134 -30.62 18.69 28.60
N SER A 135 -31.27 19.10 27.50
CA SER A 135 -31.21 18.34 26.26
C SER A 135 -29.73 18.05 25.97
N ARG A 136 -29.33 16.84 25.63
CA ARG A 136 -27.94 16.55 25.23
C ARG A 136 -27.98 15.88 23.88
N HIS A 137 -27.09 16.30 22.99
CA HIS A 137 -26.92 15.65 21.69
C HIS A 137 -25.60 14.90 21.70
N PHE A 138 -25.64 13.59 21.44
CA PHE A 138 -24.46 12.75 21.45
C PHE A 138 -24.14 12.31 20.02
N VAL A 139 -22.90 12.57 19.58
CA VAL A 139 -22.41 12.19 18.25
C VAL A 139 -21.43 11.03 18.37
N LEU A 140 -21.81 9.88 17.83
CA LEU A 140 -20.95 8.69 17.78
C LEU A 140 -20.38 8.53 16.38
N VAL A 141 -19.05 8.59 16.27
CA VAL A 141 -18.34 8.44 14.99
C VAL A 141 -17.66 7.09 14.92
N PHE A 142 -17.96 6.33 13.88
CA PHE A 142 -17.24 5.12 13.49
C PHE A 142 -16.30 5.46 12.33
N ASP A 143 -15.01 5.59 12.62
CA ASP A 143 -14.00 5.88 11.61
C ASP A 143 -13.57 4.60 10.88
N ALA A 144 -13.40 4.69 9.56
CA ALA A 144 -12.99 3.62 8.65
C ALA A 144 -13.69 2.27 8.89
N ILE A 145 -15.02 2.30 9.07
CA ILE A 145 -15.84 1.12 9.39
C ILE A 145 -15.82 0.06 8.27
N ASP A 146 -15.50 0.47 7.04
CA ASP A 146 -15.32 -0.40 5.87
C ASP A 146 -14.07 -1.29 5.94
N ARG A 147 -13.08 -0.93 6.77
CA ARG A 147 -11.81 -1.66 6.91
C ARG A 147 -11.76 -2.65 8.06
N GLN A 148 -12.88 -2.85 8.75
CA GLN A 148 -12.94 -3.83 9.81
C GLN A 148 -12.76 -5.25 9.24
N ARG A 149 -11.82 -6.02 9.80
CA ARG A 149 -11.41 -7.33 9.25
C ARG A 149 -12.53 -8.37 9.28
N GLU A 150 -13.23 -8.47 10.40
CA GLU A 150 -14.26 -9.48 10.64
C GLU A 150 -15.64 -8.82 10.83
N ALA A 151 -16.05 -7.96 9.90
CA ALA A 151 -17.37 -7.33 9.95
C ALA A 151 -18.45 -8.26 9.35
N PRO A 152 -19.41 -8.75 10.15
CA PRO A 152 -20.56 -9.46 9.58
C PRO A 152 -21.41 -8.46 8.77
N PRO A 153 -22.09 -8.92 7.69
CA PRO A 153 -22.88 -8.04 6.82
C PRO A 153 -24.06 -7.37 7.55
N THR A 154 -24.42 -7.86 8.73
CA THR A 154 -25.48 -7.31 9.58
C THR A 154 -24.99 -6.19 10.50
N LEU A 155 -23.67 -5.99 10.68
CA LEU A 155 -23.12 -5.04 11.63
C LEU A 155 -23.52 -3.60 11.32
N LEU A 156 -23.28 -3.15 10.09
CA LEU A 156 -23.52 -1.77 9.66
C LEU A 156 -25.01 -1.37 9.74
N PRO A 157 -25.95 -2.15 9.17
CA PRO A 157 -27.38 -1.87 9.35
C PRO A 157 -27.77 -1.83 10.82
N ALA A 158 -27.23 -2.72 11.64
CA ALA A 158 -27.64 -2.84 13.02
C ALA A 158 -27.07 -1.71 13.91
N LEU A 159 -25.86 -1.23 13.64
CA LEU A 159 -25.32 0.00 14.25
C LEU A 159 -26.13 1.24 13.86
N ALA A 160 -26.58 1.34 12.61
CA ALA A 160 -27.38 2.48 12.16
C ALA A 160 -28.78 2.54 12.80
N ARG A 161 -29.30 1.41 13.31
CA ARG A 161 -30.55 1.40 14.08
C ARG A 161 -30.39 1.89 15.53
N LEU A 162 -29.16 2.08 16.02
CA LEU A 162 -28.94 2.64 17.36
C LEU A 162 -29.53 4.04 17.49
N SER A 163 -29.47 4.85 16.44
CA SER A 163 -30.06 6.21 16.38
C SER A 163 -31.59 6.21 16.21
N GLU A 164 -32.19 5.09 15.79
CA GLU A 164 -33.65 4.90 15.83
C GLU A 164 -34.10 4.71 17.28
N ILE A 165 -33.34 3.89 18.00
CA ILE A 165 -33.62 3.53 19.38
C ILE A 165 -33.34 4.71 20.30
N ILE A 166 -32.19 5.38 20.17
CA ILE A 166 -31.73 6.46 21.06
C ILE A 166 -31.98 7.82 20.38
N PRO A 167 -32.95 8.64 20.84
CA PRO A 167 -33.35 9.86 20.14
C PRO A 167 -32.30 10.98 20.19
N SER A 168 -31.42 10.98 21.20
CA SER A 168 -30.33 11.94 21.37
C SER A 168 -29.06 11.58 20.60
N LEU A 169 -29.04 10.44 19.89
CA LEU A 169 -27.86 9.89 19.24
C LEU A 169 -27.84 10.16 17.74
N THR A 170 -26.78 10.80 17.27
CA THR A 170 -26.39 10.84 15.85
C THR A 170 -25.23 9.89 15.63
N THR A 171 -25.35 8.98 14.64
CA THR A 171 -24.23 8.13 14.24
C THR A 171 -23.64 8.59 12.91
N VAL A 172 -22.31 8.75 12.89
CA VAL A 172 -21.55 9.16 11.71
C VAL A 172 -20.64 8.01 11.30
N PHE A 173 -20.80 7.52 10.07
CA PHE A 173 -19.99 6.46 9.51
C PHE A 173 -19.00 7.04 8.51
N ILE A 174 -17.70 6.93 8.77
CA ILE A 174 -16.65 7.30 7.82
C ILE A 174 -16.24 6.05 7.06
N MET A 175 -16.31 6.10 5.73
CA MET A 175 -15.98 4.96 4.86
C MET A 175 -15.27 5.40 3.58
N THR A 176 -14.56 4.49 2.92
CA THR A 176 -13.88 4.82 1.66
C THR A 176 -14.88 4.85 0.50
N ASN A 177 -15.70 3.81 0.39
CA ASN A 177 -16.73 3.69 -0.64
C ASN A 177 -17.98 2.99 -0.08
N PRO A 178 -19.15 3.67 0.02
CA PRO A 178 -20.37 3.06 0.53
C PRO A 178 -20.93 2.03 -0.45
N PRO A 179 -21.16 0.77 -0.04
CA PRO A 179 -21.92 -0.17 -0.84
C PRO A 179 -23.40 0.29 -0.94
N SER A 180 -24.08 -0.12 -2.01
CA SER A 180 -25.51 0.20 -2.19
C SER A 180 -26.34 -0.39 -1.04
N GLY A 181 -27.19 0.44 -0.43
CA GLY A 181 -28.04 0.00 0.68
C GLY A 181 -27.27 -0.39 1.95
N CYS A 182 -26.05 0.11 2.15
CA CYS A 182 -25.15 -0.21 3.27
C CYS A 182 -25.85 -0.25 4.65
N LEU A 183 -26.68 0.74 4.96
CA LEU A 183 -27.38 0.84 6.25
C LEU A 183 -28.79 0.23 6.24
N ARG A 184 -29.34 -0.12 5.07
CA ARG A 184 -30.72 -0.66 4.89
C ARG A 184 -31.83 0.16 5.60
N ILE A 185 -31.64 1.47 5.70
CA ILE A 185 -32.57 2.43 6.33
C ILE A 185 -32.86 3.57 5.35
N SER A 186 -34.05 4.17 5.46
CA SER A 186 -34.45 5.34 4.66
C SER A 186 -33.84 6.64 5.21
N HIS A 187 -33.65 7.65 4.36
CA HIS A 187 -33.22 9.01 4.75
C HIS A 187 -31.83 9.11 5.41
N VAL A 188 -30.83 8.41 4.87
CA VAL A 188 -29.43 8.57 5.29
C VAL A 188 -28.79 9.75 4.56
N ALA A 189 -28.19 10.69 5.31
CA ALA A 189 -27.47 11.80 4.71
C ALA A 189 -26.08 11.35 4.23
N HIS A 190 -25.71 11.69 3.01
CA HIS A 190 -24.42 11.32 2.40
C HIS A 190 -23.57 12.58 2.16
N VAL A 191 -22.39 12.65 2.77
CA VAL A 191 -21.41 13.72 2.53
C VAL A 191 -20.21 13.15 1.78
N HIS A 192 -20.06 13.59 0.53
CA HIS A 192 -18.96 13.18 -0.33
C HIS A 192 -17.73 14.07 -0.17
N PHE A 193 -16.57 13.44 0.02
CA PHE A 193 -15.25 14.04 -0.01
C PHE A 193 -14.54 13.69 -1.32
N PRO A 194 -14.67 14.52 -2.37
CA PRO A 194 -14.03 14.28 -3.66
C PRO A 194 -12.51 14.33 -3.55
N ASN A 195 -11.81 13.68 -4.48
CA ASN A 195 -10.35 13.77 -4.56
C ASN A 195 -9.92 15.22 -4.82
N TYR A 196 -8.77 15.60 -4.27
CA TYR A 196 -8.19 16.92 -4.51
C TYR A 196 -7.80 17.09 -5.97
N THR A 197 -8.03 18.28 -6.52
CA THR A 197 -7.57 18.68 -7.85
C THR A 197 -6.12 19.16 -7.80
N LYS A 198 -5.48 19.32 -8.97
CA LYS A 198 -4.12 19.89 -9.05
C LYS A 198 -4.01 21.24 -8.33
N SER A 199 -4.98 22.13 -8.55
CA SER A 199 -5.02 23.44 -7.89
C SER A 199 -5.14 23.31 -6.38
N ASP A 200 -5.89 22.32 -5.89
CA ASP A 200 -6.04 22.10 -4.45
C ASP A 200 -4.73 21.61 -3.83
N PHE A 201 -4.06 20.63 -4.46
CA PHE A 201 -2.76 20.13 -3.99
C PHE A 201 -1.72 21.25 -3.87
N VAL A 202 -1.61 22.08 -4.91
CA VAL A 202 -0.68 23.23 -4.91
C VAL A 202 -1.09 24.23 -3.82
N ARG A 203 -2.38 24.55 -3.69
CA ARG A 203 -2.88 25.49 -2.67
C ARG A 203 -2.60 25.00 -1.25
N ILE A 204 -2.85 23.73 -0.97
CA ILE A 204 -2.63 23.12 0.35
C ILE A 204 -1.13 23.15 0.70
N LEU A 205 -0.24 22.73 -0.20
CA LEU A 205 1.21 22.76 0.07
C LEU A 205 1.78 24.18 0.09
N SER A 206 1.20 25.12 -0.66
CA SER A 206 1.65 26.52 -0.63
C SER A 206 1.33 27.23 0.68
N ALA A 207 0.40 26.71 1.48
CA ALA A 207 0.09 27.26 2.81
C ALA A 207 1.24 27.07 3.82
N THR A 208 2.12 26.08 3.58
CA THR A 208 3.28 25.80 4.43
C THR A 208 4.55 25.74 3.58
N PRO A 209 5.07 26.90 3.12
CA PRO A 209 6.26 26.93 2.28
C PRO A 209 7.51 26.46 3.05
N PRO A 210 8.50 25.88 2.36
CA PRO A 210 9.75 25.48 2.97
C PRO A 210 10.56 26.69 3.44
N LYS A 211 11.50 26.46 4.36
CA LYS A 211 12.41 27.50 4.86
C LYS A 211 13.16 28.17 3.69
N PRO A 212 13.42 29.49 3.77
CA PRO A 212 14.11 30.21 2.71
C PRO A 212 15.50 29.62 2.46
N LEU A 213 15.87 29.54 1.18
CA LEU A 213 17.21 29.11 0.75
C LEU A 213 18.22 30.24 1.00
N PRO A 214 19.51 29.94 1.22
CA PRO A 214 20.52 30.93 1.60
C PRO A 214 20.71 32.07 0.58
N ASN A 215 20.38 31.82 -0.70
CA ASN A 215 20.58 32.77 -1.80
C ASN A 215 19.26 33.39 -2.32
N THR A 216 18.15 33.29 -1.58
CA THR A 216 16.81 33.63 -2.12
C THR A 216 15.92 34.28 -1.07
N THR A 217 15.09 35.24 -1.48
CA THR A 217 14.10 35.86 -0.57
C THR A 217 12.97 34.90 -0.21
N ALA A 218 12.25 35.15 0.88
CA ALA A 218 11.11 34.33 1.28
C ALA A 218 10.00 34.33 0.22
N ALA A 219 9.75 35.46 -0.44
CA ALA A 219 8.75 35.59 -1.49
C ALA A 219 9.13 34.80 -2.75
N GLU A 220 10.40 34.89 -3.18
CA GLU A 220 10.90 34.12 -4.33
C GLU A 220 10.90 32.61 -4.05
N THR A 221 11.21 32.20 -2.82
CA THR A 221 11.15 30.80 -2.41
C THR A 221 9.71 30.27 -2.46
N ALA A 222 8.74 31.07 -2.03
CA ALA A 222 7.32 30.71 -2.09
C ALA A 222 6.80 30.60 -3.53
N ASP A 223 7.15 31.54 -4.41
CA ASP A 223 6.78 31.46 -5.84
C ASP A 223 7.43 30.22 -6.49
N LEU A 224 8.73 29.99 -6.25
CA LEU A 224 9.42 28.80 -6.75
C LEU A 224 8.78 27.50 -6.24
N TRP A 225 8.40 27.46 -4.96
CA TRP A 225 7.71 26.32 -4.35
C TRP A 225 6.37 26.02 -5.02
N THR A 226 5.57 27.03 -5.34
CA THR A 226 4.27 26.83 -6.00
C THR A 226 4.43 26.23 -7.40
N ARG A 227 5.39 26.74 -8.18
CA ARG A 227 5.72 26.22 -9.52
C ARG A 227 6.28 24.80 -9.45
N PHE A 228 7.16 24.55 -8.47
CA PHE A 228 7.71 23.22 -8.20
C PHE A 228 6.62 22.20 -7.84
N CYS A 229 5.70 22.54 -6.94
CA CYS A 229 4.57 21.65 -6.60
C CYS A 229 3.73 21.31 -7.83
N GLY A 230 3.49 22.29 -8.71
CA GLY A 230 2.81 22.07 -9.98
C GLY A 230 3.54 21.07 -10.90
N ALA A 231 4.87 21.18 -10.99
CA ALA A 231 5.70 20.25 -11.79
C ALA A 231 5.76 18.84 -11.18
N VAL A 232 5.90 18.72 -9.85
CA VAL A 232 5.83 17.42 -9.15
C VAL A 232 4.47 16.77 -9.37
N HIS A 233 3.39 17.55 -9.34
CA HIS A 233 2.05 17.03 -9.60
C HIS A 233 1.93 16.42 -11.00
N ASP A 234 2.38 17.15 -12.03
CA ASP A 234 2.30 16.70 -13.41
C ASP A 234 3.18 15.47 -13.69
N ALA A 235 4.36 15.39 -13.07
CA ALA A 235 5.30 14.29 -13.25
C ALA A 235 4.88 13.01 -12.49
N LEU A 236 4.57 13.13 -11.20
CA LEU A 236 4.45 11.96 -10.30
C LEU A 236 3.03 11.69 -9.82
N THR A 237 2.18 12.71 -9.75
CA THR A 237 0.84 12.60 -9.11
C THR A 237 -0.22 12.09 -10.10
N LYS A 238 -0.03 12.37 -11.41
CA LYS A 238 -0.88 11.78 -12.45
C LYS A 238 -0.71 10.25 -12.56
N SER A 239 0.52 9.76 -12.39
CA SER A 239 0.89 8.34 -12.54
C SER A 239 0.69 7.56 -11.24
N ALA A 240 1.33 8.00 -10.14
CA ALA A 240 1.57 7.15 -8.98
C ALA A 240 1.04 7.72 -7.66
N VAL A 241 1.07 9.04 -7.45
CA VAL A 241 0.66 9.66 -6.19
C VAL A 241 -0.76 10.23 -6.31
N ARG A 242 -1.79 9.63 -5.71
CA ARG A 242 -3.14 10.26 -5.69
C ARG A 242 -3.55 10.82 -4.34
N THR A 243 -2.71 10.66 -3.32
CA THR A 243 -3.00 11.01 -1.93
C THR A 243 -2.15 12.19 -1.46
N LEU A 244 -2.74 13.06 -0.64
CA LEU A 244 -2.05 14.25 -0.11
C LEU A 244 -0.77 13.95 0.70
N PRO A 245 -0.74 12.97 1.63
CA PRO A 245 0.48 12.67 2.39
C PRO A 245 1.63 12.17 1.51
N ALA A 246 1.35 11.31 0.53
CA ALA A 246 2.37 10.85 -0.40
C ALA A 246 2.86 11.98 -1.32
N PHE A 247 1.98 12.92 -1.71
CA PHE A 247 2.39 14.10 -2.48
C PHE A 247 3.29 15.02 -1.66
N GLN A 248 2.93 15.27 -0.39
CA GLN A 248 3.77 16.01 0.55
C GLN A 248 5.13 15.33 0.76
N GLY A 249 5.14 14.01 0.93
CA GLY A 249 6.38 13.22 1.03
C GLY A 249 7.25 13.32 -0.20
N ALA A 250 6.66 13.24 -1.40
CA ALA A 250 7.36 13.39 -2.67
C ALA A 250 7.97 14.78 -2.83
N CYS A 251 7.20 15.84 -2.57
CA CYS A 251 7.69 17.22 -2.59
C CYS A 251 8.83 17.41 -1.58
N ASN A 252 8.69 16.92 -0.36
CA ASN A 252 9.73 17.02 0.68
C ASN A 252 11.01 16.25 0.34
N SER A 253 10.90 15.10 -0.34
CA SER A 253 12.06 14.31 -0.78
C SER A 253 12.77 14.92 -1.99
N LEU A 254 12.01 15.56 -2.90
CA LEU A 254 12.54 16.10 -4.16
C LEU A 254 13.08 17.53 -4.00
N TRP A 255 12.49 18.33 -3.11
CA TRP A 255 12.88 19.73 -2.91
C TRP A 255 14.36 19.92 -2.60
N PRO A 256 14.99 19.12 -1.72
CA PRO A 256 16.41 19.28 -1.45
C PRO A 256 17.30 18.99 -2.65
N ARG A 257 16.85 18.11 -3.57
CA ARG A 257 17.56 17.71 -4.80
C ARG A 257 17.36 18.73 -5.91
N PHE A 258 16.14 19.22 -6.06
CA PHE A 258 15.79 20.27 -7.02
C PHE A 258 16.54 21.57 -6.75
N THR A 259 16.79 21.89 -5.48
CA THR A 259 17.44 23.15 -5.06
C THR A 259 18.97 23.11 -5.01
N VAL A 260 19.61 21.98 -5.33
CA VAL A 260 21.09 21.87 -5.35
C VAL A 260 21.73 22.93 -6.27
N PRO A 261 21.30 23.11 -7.54
CA PRO A 261 21.90 24.11 -8.42
C PRO A 261 21.70 25.56 -7.94
N LEU A 262 20.66 25.83 -7.13
CA LEU A 262 20.47 27.16 -6.52
C LEU A 262 21.43 27.40 -5.34
N ARG A 263 21.70 26.35 -4.54
CA ARG A 263 22.65 26.46 -3.42
C ARG A 263 24.08 26.66 -3.91
N GLU A 264 24.43 26.02 -5.01
CA GLU A 264 25.74 26.17 -5.67
C GLU A 264 25.90 27.51 -6.38
N GLY A 265 24.82 28.30 -6.55
CA GLY A 265 24.85 29.61 -7.22
C GLY A 265 24.90 29.52 -8.75
N ASN A 266 24.77 28.32 -9.32
CA ASN A 266 24.84 28.07 -10.76
C ASN A 266 23.58 28.58 -11.51
N LEU A 267 22.42 28.54 -10.86
CA LEU A 267 21.13 28.93 -11.43
C LEU A 267 20.36 29.84 -10.46
N GLY A 268 19.75 30.89 -11.00
CA GLY A 268 18.90 31.82 -10.22
C GLY A 268 17.47 31.28 -10.00
N PRO A 269 16.74 31.83 -9.02
CA PRO A 269 15.37 31.39 -8.68
C PRO A 269 14.34 31.66 -9.79
N LYS A 270 14.63 32.61 -10.69
CA LYS A 270 13.76 32.94 -11.84
C LYS A 270 13.90 31.97 -13.00
N ASP A 271 14.99 31.21 -13.07
CA ASP A 271 15.31 30.29 -14.16
C ASP A 271 14.67 28.89 -13.98
N PHE A 272 13.34 28.85 -13.71
CA PHE A 272 12.62 27.62 -13.39
C PHE A 272 12.78 26.52 -14.45
N THR A 273 12.74 26.88 -15.74
CA THR A 273 12.87 25.91 -16.84
C THR A 273 14.23 25.23 -16.84
N LYS A 274 15.32 25.96 -16.57
CA LYS A 274 16.68 25.38 -16.51
C LYS A 274 16.84 24.46 -15.30
N LEU A 275 16.27 24.86 -14.16
CA LEU A 275 16.23 24.03 -12.96
C LEU A 275 15.47 22.71 -13.19
N LEU A 276 14.35 22.77 -13.91
CA LEU A 276 13.55 21.59 -14.25
C LEU A 276 14.33 20.64 -15.18
N ILE A 277 15.07 21.18 -16.14
CA ILE A 277 15.94 20.37 -17.02
C ILE A 277 17.05 19.69 -16.21
N ALA A 278 17.73 20.42 -15.32
CA ALA A 278 18.78 19.88 -14.46
C ALA A 278 18.25 18.76 -13.54
N ALA A 279 17.05 18.92 -13.00
CA ALA A 279 16.43 17.96 -12.10
C ALA A 279 15.60 16.87 -12.81
N ARG A 280 15.55 16.84 -14.15
CA ARG A 280 14.66 15.97 -14.94
C ARG A 280 14.75 14.48 -14.56
N VAL A 281 15.96 13.99 -14.31
CA VAL A 281 16.21 12.59 -13.93
C VAL A 281 15.47 12.25 -12.64
N HIS A 282 15.41 13.17 -11.68
CA HIS A 282 14.70 12.96 -10.41
C HIS A 282 13.18 12.96 -10.57
N PHE A 283 12.63 13.66 -11.56
CA PHE A 283 11.19 13.65 -11.85
C PHE A 283 10.73 12.38 -12.57
N GLN A 284 11.66 11.61 -13.17
CA GLN A 284 11.37 10.33 -13.84
C GLN A 284 11.54 9.13 -12.91
N ASP A 285 12.18 9.32 -11.77
CA ASP A 285 12.48 8.26 -10.82
C ASP A 285 11.27 7.99 -9.91
N GLU A 286 10.38 7.08 -10.34
CA GLU A 286 9.21 6.64 -9.56
C GLU A 286 9.62 5.89 -8.28
N SER A 287 10.85 5.36 -8.22
CA SER A 287 11.37 4.72 -7.00
C SER A 287 11.41 5.72 -5.85
N LEU A 288 11.39 7.04 -6.13
CA LEU A 288 11.34 8.11 -5.14
C LEU A 288 10.08 8.12 -4.28
N LEU A 289 9.01 7.51 -4.79
CA LEU A 289 7.69 7.47 -4.18
C LEU A 289 7.51 6.28 -3.24
N ASP A 290 8.29 5.22 -3.40
CA ASP A 290 8.25 4.08 -2.48
C ASP A 290 8.86 4.51 -1.15
N PRO A 291 8.08 4.55 -0.05
CA PRO A 291 8.63 4.70 1.29
C PRO A 291 9.25 3.36 1.70
N GLY A 292 10.26 2.92 0.96
CA GLY A 292 11.06 1.76 1.32
C GLY A 292 11.78 2.05 2.63
N ILE A 293 11.64 1.15 3.61
CA ILE A 293 12.39 1.16 4.87
C ILE A 293 13.91 1.07 4.59
N ILE A 294 14.29 0.62 3.38
CA ILE A 294 15.66 0.60 2.90
C ILE A 294 16.01 1.97 2.32
N VAL A 295 16.86 2.68 3.06
CA VAL A 295 17.62 3.86 2.64
C VAL A 295 18.07 3.71 1.18
N ARG A 296 17.56 4.57 0.29
CA ARG A 296 18.19 4.76 -1.02
C ARG A 296 19.64 5.18 -0.78
N PRO A 297 20.63 4.61 -1.48
CA PRO A 297 22.03 4.95 -1.26
C PRO A 297 22.17 6.47 -1.32
N GLY A 298 22.69 7.00 -0.21
CA GLY A 298 22.89 8.42 -0.02
C GLY A 298 23.65 9.00 -1.21
N TYR A 299 23.17 10.17 -1.61
CA TYR A 299 23.95 11.25 -2.18
C TYR A 299 25.46 11.02 -2.04
N GLN A 300 26.16 10.72 -3.14
CA GLN A 300 27.61 10.94 -3.20
C GLN A 300 27.80 12.44 -3.02
N GLN A 301 28.06 12.88 -1.79
CA GLN A 301 28.64 14.20 -1.53
C GLN A 301 30.01 14.21 -2.21
N GLN A 302 30.07 14.71 -3.45
CA GLN A 302 31.30 15.32 -3.92
C GLN A 302 31.49 16.59 -3.10
N GLY A 303 32.40 16.53 -2.12
CA GLY A 303 32.73 17.68 -1.29
C GLY A 303 33.56 17.30 -0.07
N GLY A 304 34.88 17.19 -0.24
CA GLY A 304 35.80 16.91 0.85
C GLY A 304 37.25 16.77 0.38
N ALA A 305 37.77 17.84 -0.23
CA ALA A 305 39.19 17.94 -0.54
C ALA A 305 40.03 17.77 0.74
N THR A 306 40.70 16.63 0.87
CA THR A 306 41.85 16.50 1.77
C THR A 306 43.08 16.41 0.89
N ARG A 307 43.81 17.53 0.78
CA ARG A 307 45.10 17.62 0.11
C ARG A 307 46.12 16.80 0.90
N LEU A 308 46.78 15.86 0.23
CA LEU A 308 48.09 15.34 0.62
C LEU A 308 49.01 15.36 -0.61
N PRO A 309 50.31 15.61 -0.44
CA PRO A 309 51.15 16.19 -1.48
C PRO A 309 51.70 15.16 -2.48
N SER A 310 51.83 15.66 -3.71
CA SER A 310 52.75 15.32 -4.81
C SER A 310 53.76 14.17 -4.63
N GLY A 311 53.71 13.24 -5.59
CA GLY A 311 54.82 12.40 -6.03
C GLY A 311 54.50 11.82 -7.42
N GLU A 312 55.21 12.28 -8.44
CA GLU A 312 55.19 11.80 -9.84
C GLU A 312 55.64 10.32 -9.89
N THR A 313 55.06 9.42 -10.69
CA THR A 313 55.33 9.22 -12.13
C THR A 313 54.54 8.01 -12.63
N ASP A 314 54.37 7.97 -13.96
CA ASP A 314 54.08 6.83 -14.83
C ASP A 314 52.64 6.47 -15.24
N ALA A 315 52.52 6.41 -16.56
CA ALA A 315 51.33 6.30 -17.37
C ALA A 315 51.08 4.85 -17.85
N LYS A 316 49.83 4.62 -18.26
CA LYS A 316 49.28 3.49 -19.07
C LYS A 316 48.91 2.21 -18.31
N ALA A 317 47.62 2.10 -17.98
CA ALA A 317 46.79 0.93 -18.29
C ALA A 317 45.29 1.28 -18.12
N LEU A 318 44.61 1.51 -19.25
CA LEU A 318 43.15 1.60 -19.32
C LEU A 318 42.57 0.18 -19.16
N VAL A 319 42.36 -0.24 -17.91
CA VAL A 319 41.46 -1.35 -17.61
C VAL A 319 40.15 -0.74 -17.13
N HIS A 320 39.10 -0.95 -17.92
CA HIS A 320 37.74 -0.58 -17.62
C HIS A 320 37.29 -1.36 -16.37
N ARG A 321 37.54 -0.81 -15.19
CA ARG A 321 37.05 -1.34 -13.91
C ARG A 321 35.59 -0.92 -13.80
N PRO A 322 34.60 -1.82 -13.92
CA PRO A 322 33.23 -1.43 -13.67
C PRO A 322 33.15 -0.97 -12.22
N ALA A 323 32.54 0.20 -12.02
CA ALA A 323 32.22 0.75 -10.71
C ALA A 323 31.57 -0.32 -9.83
N PRO A 324 31.81 -0.35 -8.51
CA PRO A 324 31.20 -1.36 -7.65
C PRO A 324 29.69 -1.19 -7.75
N ALA A 325 29.04 -2.18 -8.37
CA ALA A 325 27.60 -2.28 -8.45
C ALA A 325 27.06 -2.09 -7.03
N ALA A 326 26.19 -1.10 -6.86
CA ALA A 326 25.46 -0.88 -5.63
C ALA A 326 24.96 -2.23 -5.11
N ALA A 327 25.34 -2.58 -3.88
CA ALA A 327 24.92 -3.80 -3.21
C ALA A 327 23.40 -3.76 -2.99
N THR A 328 22.66 -4.05 -4.06
CA THR A 328 21.32 -4.58 -3.94
C THR A 328 21.47 -5.93 -3.25
N THR A 329 20.62 -6.19 -2.27
CA THR A 329 20.39 -7.50 -1.64
C THR A 329 19.87 -8.50 -2.68
N SER A 330 20.65 -8.73 -3.74
CA SER A 330 20.29 -9.63 -4.82
C SER A 330 20.23 -11.05 -4.27
N LEU A 331 19.11 -11.73 -4.46
CA LEU A 331 18.97 -13.14 -4.08
C LEU A 331 20.07 -14.01 -4.69
N ALA A 332 20.65 -13.58 -5.81
CA ALA A 332 21.82 -14.18 -6.45
C ALA A 332 23.07 -14.22 -5.55
N ALA A 333 23.28 -13.19 -4.72
CA ALA A 333 24.42 -13.11 -3.80
C ALA A 333 24.15 -13.80 -2.45
N LEU A 334 22.88 -13.97 -2.08
CA LEU A 334 22.47 -14.46 -0.75
C LEU A 334 22.17 -15.97 -0.72
N LEU A 335 21.76 -16.56 -1.85
CA LEU A 335 21.36 -17.96 -1.91
C LEU A 335 22.52 -18.89 -2.27
N PRO A 336 22.69 -20.03 -1.55
CA PRO A 336 23.61 -21.10 -1.95
C PRO A 336 23.33 -21.59 -3.37
N THR A 337 24.35 -22.08 -4.05
CA THR A 337 24.24 -22.49 -5.46
C THR A 337 23.20 -23.57 -5.69
N THR A 338 23.11 -24.58 -4.81
CA THR A 338 22.06 -25.62 -4.87
C THR A 338 20.65 -25.02 -4.79
N ALA A 339 20.43 -24.05 -3.91
CA ALA A 339 19.15 -23.35 -3.78
C ALA A 339 18.83 -22.49 -5.02
N ARG A 340 19.85 -21.85 -5.63
CA ARG A 340 19.68 -21.11 -6.89
C ARG A 340 19.23 -22.02 -8.03
N VAL A 341 19.88 -23.17 -8.22
CA VAL A 341 19.51 -24.13 -9.28
C VAL A 341 18.13 -24.76 -9.02
N LEU A 342 17.83 -25.15 -7.77
CA LEU A 342 16.50 -25.65 -7.39
C LEU A 342 15.40 -24.64 -7.71
N LEU A 343 15.64 -23.36 -7.44
CA LEU A 343 14.66 -22.31 -7.69
C LEU A 343 14.44 -22.07 -9.20
N ILE A 344 15.48 -22.18 -10.03
CA ILE A 344 15.33 -22.13 -11.48
C ILE A 344 14.60 -23.38 -11.99
N ALA A 345 14.94 -24.58 -11.50
CA ALA A 345 14.25 -25.83 -11.85
C ALA A 345 12.76 -25.78 -11.48
N ALA A 346 12.42 -25.23 -10.31
CA ALA A 346 11.05 -24.96 -9.89
C ALA A 346 10.31 -24.01 -10.85
N TYR A 347 10.99 -22.96 -11.32
CA TYR A 347 10.41 -22.04 -12.31
C TYR A 347 10.16 -22.71 -13.66
N LEU A 348 11.12 -23.51 -14.16
CA LEU A 348 10.96 -24.28 -15.38
C LEU A 348 9.84 -25.31 -15.25
N ALA A 349 9.73 -26.00 -14.12
CA ALA A 349 8.63 -26.92 -13.84
C ALA A 349 7.27 -26.20 -13.82
N SER A 350 7.19 -25.00 -13.25
CA SER A 350 5.96 -24.21 -13.22
C SER A 350 5.52 -23.71 -14.60
N HIS A 351 6.46 -23.22 -15.41
CA HIS A 351 6.14 -22.56 -16.67
C HIS A 351 6.13 -23.51 -17.88
N ASN A 352 6.87 -24.61 -17.87
CA ASN A 352 6.82 -25.62 -18.93
C ASN A 352 5.76 -26.69 -18.63
N THR A 353 5.03 -27.14 -19.66
CA THR A 353 4.07 -28.25 -19.53
C THR A 353 4.81 -29.58 -19.54
N THR A 354 4.28 -30.57 -18.83
CA THR A 354 4.84 -31.94 -18.73
C THR A 354 5.08 -32.61 -20.09
N ARG A 355 4.30 -32.25 -21.12
CA ARG A 355 4.46 -32.76 -22.49
C ARG A 355 5.84 -32.47 -23.10
N HIS A 356 6.49 -31.38 -22.66
CA HIS A 356 7.74 -30.93 -23.25
C HIS A 356 8.98 -31.32 -22.46
N ASP A 357 8.82 -31.96 -21.30
CA ASP A 357 9.96 -32.32 -20.47
C ASP A 357 10.90 -33.30 -21.19
N LEU A 358 10.33 -34.28 -21.90
CA LEU A 358 11.08 -35.24 -22.73
C LEU A 358 11.77 -34.60 -23.95
N THR A 359 11.40 -33.39 -24.35
CA THR A 359 12.09 -32.71 -25.47
C THR A 359 13.16 -31.75 -24.98
N LEU A 360 13.03 -31.25 -23.75
CA LEU A 360 13.94 -30.25 -23.17
C LEU A 360 15.01 -30.87 -22.28
N PHE A 361 14.66 -31.88 -21.48
CA PHE A 361 15.50 -32.38 -20.40
C PHE A 361 15.98 -33.82 -20.63
N SER A 362 15.59 -34.48 -21.72
CA SER A 362 16.09 -35.82 -22.02
C SER A 362 17.47 -35.73 -22.67
N THR A 363 18.47 -36.36 -22.06
CA THR A 363 19.78 -36.59 -22.67
C THR A 363 19.77 -37.76 -23.66
N TYR A 364 18.71 -38.57 -23.64
CA TYR A 364 18.53 -39.70 -24.54
C TYR A 364 17.82 -39.27 -25.83
N HIS A 365 18.39 -39.60 -26.99
CA HIS A 365 17.70 -39.42 -28.27
C HIS A 365 16.45 -40.29 -28.33
N HIS A 366 15.29 -39.71 -28.05
CA HIS A 366 14.00 -40.31 -28.39
C HIS A 366 13.75 -40.21 -29.90
N GLY A 367 14.58 -40.89 -30.69
CA GLY A 367 14.34 -41.16 -32.09
C GLY A 367 13.09 -42.03 -32.20
N LYS A 368 11.91 -41.41 -32.29
CA LYS A 368 10.72 -42.14 -32.72
C LYS A 368 10.94 -42.55 -34.18
N ARG A 369 11.51 -43.74 -34.38
CA ARG A 369 11.31 -44.51 -35.62
C ARG A 369 9.82 -44.87 -35.65
N ARG A 370 8.98 -43.93 -36.07
CA ARG A 370 7.60 -44.20 -36.46
C ARG A 370 7.69 -45.25 -37.56
N ARG A 371 7.29 -46.47 -37.23
CA ARG A 371 7.05 -47.55 -38.19
C ARG A 371 6.09 -46.98 -39.23
N ARG A 372 6.62 -46.70 -40.42
CA ARG A 372 5.85 -46.31 -41.60
C ARG A 372 5.03 -47.54 -41.98
N GLY A 373 3.72 -47.47 -41.80
CA GLY A 373 2.80 -48.52 -42.17
C GLY A 373 1.41 -47.93 -42.39
N GLY A 374 0.91 -48.10 -43.61
CA GLY A 374 -0.53 -47.99 -43.93
C GLY A 374 -1.01 -46.61 -44.33
N ALA A 375 -1.64 -46.55 -45.50
CA ALA A 375 -2.10 -45.34 -46.19
C ALA A 375 -3.36 -44.70 -45.57
N SER A 376 -3.63 -43.48 -46.04
CA SER A 376 -4.91 -42.77 -46.04
C SER A 376 -5.30 -42.01 -44.78
N SER A 377 -5.16 -40.68 -44.83
CA SER A 377 -6.24 -39.72 -44.54
C SER A 377 -5.68 -38.31 -44.41
N VAL A 378 -6.12 -37.46 -45.33
CA VAL A 378 -6.02 -36.02 -45.30
C VAL A 378 -6.82 -35.51 -44.10
N VAL A 379 -6.15 -35.25 -42.98
CA VAL A 379 -6.60 -34.23 -42.02
C VAL A 379 -5.37 -33.47 -41.56
N ALA A 380 -5.08 -32.38 -42.28
CA ALA A 380 -4.23 -31.31 -41.76
C ALA A 380 -4.94 -30.77 -40.51
N GLY A 381 -4.59 -31.31 -39.35
CA GLY A 381 -5.04 -30.79 -38.07
C GLY A 381 -4.73 -29.31 -38.03
N GLN A 382 -5.77 -28.48 -38.06
CA GLN A 382 -5.65 -27.04 -37.95
C GLN A 382 -4.80 -26.75 -36.72
N ARG A 383 -3.58 -26.25 -36.93
CA ARG A 383 -2.80 -25.61 -35.88
C ARG A 383 -3.62 -24.40 -35.49
N SER A 384 -4.37 -24.53 -34.39
CA SER A 384 -5.09 -23.43 -33.77
C SER A 384 -4.09 -22.28 -33.58
N LYS A 385 -4.20 -21.26 -34.43
CA LYS A 385 -3.46 -20.00 -34.34
C LYS A 385 -4.08 -19.17 -33.21
N HIS A 386 -4.22 -19.75 -32.03
CA HIS A 386 -4.48 -18.97 -30.84
C HIS A 386 -3.17 -18.24 -30.53
N ARG A 387 -3.20 -16.89 -30.48
CA ARG A 387 -2.05 -16.11 -29.98
C ARG A 387 -1.73 -16.65 -28.59
N LYS A 388 -0.67 -17.42 -28.46
CA LYS A 388 -0.20 -17.91 -27.18
C LYS A 388 0.29 -16.70 -26.39
N ILE A 389 -0.54 -16.17 -25.49
CA ILE A 389 -0.31 -16.50 -24.08
C ILE A 389 1.16 -16.64 -23.68
N ALA A 390 2.03 -15.62 -23.80
CA ALA A 390 3.42 -15.75 -23.38
C ALA A 390 3.45 -16.31 -21.95
N ARG A 391 4.02 -17.51 -21.77
CA ARG A 391 3.86 -18.29 -20.53
C ARG A 391 4.48 -17.61 -19.31
N LYS A 392 5.38 -16.65 -19.54
CA LYS A 392 5.96 -15.75 -18.52
C LYS A 392 4.92 -14.78 -17.92
N LEU A 393 3.85 -14.47 -18.65
CA LEU A 393 2.73 -13.64 -18.21
C LEU A 393 1.62 -14.45 -17.53
N LEU A 394 1.66 -15.78 -17.63
CA LEU A 394 0.78 -16.66 -16.86
C LEU A 394 1.29 -16.77 -15.43
N GLY A 395 0.36 -16.83 -14.47
CA GLY A 395 0.70 -17.14 -13.09
C GLY A 395 1.35 -18.53 -12.98
N ALA A 396 2.31 -18.68 -12.06
CA ALA A 396 3.03 -19.93 -11.83
C ALA A 396 2.05 -21.11 -11.64
N HIS A 397 2.25 -22.23 -12.35
CA HIS A 397 1.41 -23.42 -12.18
C HIS A 397 1.95 -24.31 -11.06
N ALA A 398 1.05 -25.07 -10.44
CA ALA A 398 1.45 -26.09 -9.48
C ALA A 398 2.09 -27.28 -10.21
N PHE A 399 3.18 -27.81 -9.67
CA PHE A 399 3.91 -28.96 -10.20
C PHE A 399 4.18 -29.98 -9.09
N VAL A 400 4.47 -31.23 -9.46
CA VAL A 400 4.81 -32.31 -8.51
C VAL A 400 6.28 -32.20 -8.14
N LEU A 401 6.62 -32.41 -6.85
CA LEU A 401 8.00 -32.32 -6.35
C LEU A 401 8.95 -33.23 -7.14
N GLU A 402 8.55 -34.48 -7.38
CA GLU A 402 9.33 -35.46 -8.14
C GLU A 402 9.73 -34.94 -9.54
N ARG A 403 8.80 -34.30 -10.24
CA ARG A 403 9.08 -33.70 -11.56
C ARG A 403 10.13 -32.59 -11.47
N MET A 404 10.01 -31.72 -10.46
CA MET A 404 11.00 -30.66 -10.24
C MET A 404 12.37 -31.24 -9.92
N MET A 405 12.43 -32.31 -9.12
CA MET A 405 13.68 -33.00 -8.79
C MET A 405 14.33 -33.61 -10.03
N ALA A 406 13.55 -34.19 -10.94
CA ALA A 406 14.07 -34.70 -12.22
C ALA A 406 14.60 -33.57 -13.13
N ILE A 407 13.94 -32.41 -13.14
CA ILE A 407 14.44 -31.23 -13.87
C ILE A 407 15.70 -30.69 -13.19
N PHE A 408 15.76 -30.67 -11.86
CA PHE A 408 16.93 -30.23 -11.12
C PHE A 408 18.17 -31.07 -11.41
N THR A 409 18.06 -32.40 -11.41
CA THR A 409 19.22 -33.29 -11.67
C THR A 409 19.77 -33.12 -13.08
N THR A 410 18.88 -33.04 -14.08
CA THR A 410 19.26 -32.82 -15.49
C THR A 410 19.95 -31.46 -15.68
N VAL A 411 19.33 -30.40 -15.17
CA VAL A 411 19.85 -29.04 -15.24
C VAL A 411 21.17 -28.87 -14.48
N ARG A 412 21.30 -29.46 -13.30
CA ARG A 412 22.53 -29.41 -12.49
C ARG A 412 23.70 -30.07 -13.23
N HIS A 413 23.44 -31.21 -13.89
CA HIS A 413 24.43 -31.93 -14.69
C HIS A 413 24.86 -31.12 -15.92
N GLU A 414 23.91 -30.59 -16.69
CA GLU A 414 24.18 -29.77 -17.89
C GLU A 414 24.95 -28.48 -17.58
N TRP A 415 24.69 -27.84 -16.44
CA TRP A 415 25.35 -26.59 -16.06
C TRP A 415 26.66 -26.79 -15.29
N GLY A 416 27.07 -28.04 -15.04
CA GLY A 416 28.31 -28.35 -14.30
C GLY A 416 28.32 -27.83 -12.86
N VAL A 417 27.14 -27.70 -12.23
CA VAL A 417 27.00 -27.07 -10.92
C VAL A 417 27.19 -28.12 -9.80
N GLY A 418 28.37 -28.09 -9.17
CA GLY A 418 28.74 -28.99 -8.08
C GLY A 418 29.59 -30.14 -8.63
N GLY A 419 30.91 -29.98 -8.58
CA GLY A 419 31.86 -31.00 -9.00
C GLY A 419 31.94 -32.13 -7.97
N SER A 420 31.33 -33.27 -8.28
CA SER A 420 31.78 -34.59 -7.80
C SER A 420 31.04 -35.68 -8.58
N GLU A 421 31.79 -36.57 -9.22
CA GLU A 421 31.32 -37.75 -9.93
C GLU A 421 30.82 -38.88 -8.99
N SER A 422 30.42 -38.56 -7.75
CA SER A 422 29.88 -39.50 -6.77
C SER A 422 28.37 -39.32 -6.59
N PRO A 423 27.54 -40.32 -6.92
CA PRO A 423 26.10 -40.21 -6.86
C PRO A 423 25.57 -40.55 -5.43
N ASP A 424 24.56 -39.80 -5.01
CA ASP A 424 23.40 -40.25 -4.21
C ASP A 424 23.33 -40.03 -2.68
N ALA A 425 24.40 -39.81 -1.90
CA ALA A 425 24.26 -39.68 -0.43
C ALA A 425 24.33 -38.24 0.12
N ASP A 426 25.43 -37.52 -0.09
CA ASP A 426 25.62 -36.16 0.45
C ASP A 426 24.78 -35.10 -0.30
N ALA A 427 24.49 -35.33 -1.57
CA ALA A 427 23.69 -34.43 -2.39
C ALA A 427 22.22 -34.35 -1.92
N ASP A 428 21.68 -35.42 -1.34
CA ASP A 428 20.28 -35.49 -0.90
C ASP A 428 20.04 -34.66 0.39
N ALA A 429 21.01 -34.62 1.30
CA ALA A 429 20.93 -33.81 2.52
C ALA A 429 20.98 -32.31 2.20
N ASP A 430 21.92 -31.90 1.33
CA ASP A 430 22.06 -30.50 0.89
C ASP A 430 20.85 -30.02 0.08
N VAL A 431 20.29 -30.89 -0.76
CA VAL A 431 19.05 -30.63 -1.51
C VAL A 431 17.86 -30.50 -0.57
N GLY A 432 17.73 -31.37 0.42
CA GLY A 432 16.67 -31.29 1.44
C GLY A 432 16.75 -30.00 2.24
N MET A 433 17.96 -29.59 2.66
CA MET A 433 18.18 -28.32 3.36
C MET A 433 17.88 -27.11 2.46
N ALA A 434 18.30 -27.16 1.19
CA ALA A 434 17.99 -26.11 0.22
C ALA A 434 16.48 -26.02 -0.04
N LEU A 435 15.76 -27.13 -0.11
CA LEU A 435 14.30 -27.15 -0.25
C LEU A 435 13.60 -26.55 0.98
N ALA A 436 14.04 -26.94 2.18
CA ALA A 436 13.51 -26.41 3.43
C ALA A 436 13.73 -24.90 3.55
N THR A 437 14.92 -24.40 3.21
CA THR A 437 15.24 -22.97 3.23
C THR A 437 14.43 -22.19 2.18
N LEU A 438 14.29 -22.70 0.95
CA LEU A 438 13.42 -22.07 -0.07
C LEU A 438 11.96 -22.03 0.35
N SER A 439 11.49 -23.04 1.10
CA SER A 439 10.15 -23.09 1.65
C SER A 439 9.95 -22.10 2.80
N SER A 440 10.90 -22.03 3.74
CA SER A 440 10.85 -21.07 4.86
C SER A 440 10.89 -19.61 4.38
N LEU A 441 11.65 -19.34 3.30
CA LEU A 441 11.71 -18.03 2.65
C LEU A 441 10.49 -17.71 1.76
N ARG A 442 9.53 -18.64 1.64
CA ARG A 442 8.34 -18.54 0.76
C ARG A 442 8.69 -18.27 -0.70
N LEU A 443 9.88 -18.67 -1.15
CA LEU A 443 10.26 -18.67 -2.57
C LEU A 443 9.65 -19.88 -3.29
N LEU A 444 9.45 -20.97 -2.55
CA LEU A 444 8.72 -22.16 -2.98
C LEU A 444 7.61 -22.47 -1.97
N MET A 445 6.37 -22.56 -2.43
CA MET A 445 5.19 -22.79 -1.59
C MET A 445 4.56 -24.13 -1.90
N ARG A 446 4.24 -24.92 -0.88
CA ARG A 446 3.41 -26.11 -1.06
C ARG A 446 1.95 -25.72 -1.28
N VAL A 447 1.30 -26.40 -2.21
CA VAL A 447 -0.11 -26.22 -2.54
C VAL A 447 -0.93 -27.30 -1.82
N GLY A 448 -1.81 -26.87 -0.90
CA GLY A 448 -2.62 -27.74 -0.05
C GLY A 448 -2.23 -27.66 1.43
N ALA A 449 -3.20 -27.87 2.33
CA ALA A 449 -2.99 -27.81 3.78
C ALA A 449 -2.68 -29.22 4.35
N GLY A 450 -1.65 -29.32 5.21
CA GLY A 450 -1.48 -30.45 6.13
C GLY A 450 -0.86 -31.73 5.58
N GLY A 451 0.31 -31.67 4.93
CA GLY A 451 1.06 -32.88 4.54
C GLY A 451 2.53 -32.83 4.99
N ASP A 452 3.21 -33.98 4.93
CA ASP A 452 4.67 -34.10 5.18
C ASP A 452 5.47 -33.35 4.12
N PRO A 453 6.30 -32.35 4.46
CA PRO A 453 7.14 -31.59 3.51
C PRO A 453 8.01 -32.45 2.59
N LEU A 454 8.31 -33.69 2.97
CA LEU A 454 9.11 -34.63 2.19
C LEU A 454 8.29 -35.51 1.23
N ASP A 455 6.96 -35.34 1.20
CA ASP A 455 6.09 -36.06 0.28
C ASP A 455 6.43 -35.71 -1.18
N ARG A 456 7.03 -36.67 -1.89
CA ARG A 456 7.44 -36.56 -3.29
C ARG A 456 6.24 -36.36 -4.24
N GLY A 457 5.05 -36.79 -3.82
CA GLY A 457 3.78 -36.54 -4.53
C GLY A 457 3.18 -35.15 -4.28
N GLY A 458 3.76 -34.39 -3.34
CA GLY A 458 3.31 -33.05 -2.98
C GLY A 458 3.32 -32.09 -4.16
N LYS A 459 2.27 -31.27 -4.26
CA LYS A 459 2.19 -30.18 -5.23
C LYS A 459 2.87 -28.93 -4.68
N TRP A 460 3.72 -28.33 -5.49
CA TRP A 460 4.49 -27.12 -5.16
C TRP A 460 4.25 -26.04 -6.20
N ARG A 461 4.48 -24.78 -5.80
CA ARG A 461 4.34 -23.59 -6.63
C ARG A 461 5.51 -22.64 -6.36
N VAL A 462 6.12 -22.15 -7.42
CA VAL A 462 7.15 -21.10 -7.32
C VAL A 462 6.49 -19.74 -7.05
N ASN A 463 7.10 -18.94 -6.17
CA ASN A 463 6.62 -17.60 -5.80
C ASN A 463 7.62 -16.52 -6.20
N VAL A 464 8.20 -16.66 -7.38
CA VAL A 464 9.29 -15.82 -7.86
C VAL A 464 9.01 -15.39 -9.30
N GLY A 465 9.20 -14.09 -9.57
CA GLY A 465 8.99 -13.51 -10.89
C GLY A 465 10.16 -13.77 -11.85
N TRP A 466 9.88 -13.59 -13.14
CA TRP A 466 10.85 -13.79 -14.22
C TRP A 466 12.17 -13.03 -14.04
N GLU A 467 12.13 -11.76 -13.66
CA GLU A 467 13.34 -10.93 -13.52
C GLU A 467 14.31 -11.47 -12.47
N VAL A 468 13.78 -12.02 -11.36
CA VAL A 468 14.61 -12.65 -10.33
C VAL A 468 15.26 -13.91 -10.89
N ILE A 469 14.50 -14.79 -11.55
CA ILE A 469 15.04 -16.02 -12.15
C ILE A 469 16.08 -15.71 -13.23
N ARG A 470 15.85 -14.67 -14.04
CA ARG A 470 16.79 -14.19 -15.04
C ARG A 470 18.09 -13.70 -14.40
N SER A 471 17.99 -12.95 -13.30
CA SER A 471 19.18 -12.50 -12.54
C SER A 471 19.96 -13.66 -11.92
N LEU A 472 19.26 -14.69 -11.42
CA LEU A 472 19.87 -15.91 -10.89
C LEU A 472 20.59 -16.70 -11.98
N GLY A 473 19.97 -16.88 -13.14
CA GLY A 473 20.59 -17.51 -14.31
C GLY A 473 21.86 -16.79 -14.74
N ARG A 474 21.80 -15.47 -14.91
CA ARG A 474 22.98 -14.64 -15.24
C ARG A 474 24.10 -14.74 -14.21
N SER A 475 23.77 -14.84 -12.92
CA SER A 475 24.77 -15.04 -11.86
C SER A 475 25.52 -16.37 -11.95
N MET A 476 24.95 -17.35 -12.65
CA MET A 476 25.53 -18.67 -12.91
C MET A 476 25.96 -18.83 -14.37
N GLN A 477 25.96 -17.74 -15.16
CA GLN A 477 26.28 -17.74 -16.60
C GLN A 477 25.36 -18.63 -17.44
N VAL A 478 24.10 -18.78 -17.03
CA VAL A 478 23.08 -19.61 -17.69
C VAL A 478 21.98 -18.73 -18.30
N GLU A 479 21.68 -18.95 -19.58
CA GLU A 479 20.55 -18.34 -20.27
C GLU A 479 19.27 -19.15 -20.07
N VAL A 480 18.55 -18.89 -18.96
CA VAL A 480 17.30 -19.59 -18.61
C VAL A 480 16.19 -19.43 -19.68
N GLU A 481 16.31 -18.42 -20.53
CA GLU A 481 15.35 -18.16 -21.63
C GLU A 481 15.28 -19.32 -22.63
N GLU A 482 16.40 -19.98 -22.91
CA GLU A 482 16.48 -21.09 -23.86
C GLU A 482 15.71 -22.33 -23.39
N TRP A 483 15.52 -22.45 -22.08
CA TRP A 483 14.86 -23.58 -21.43
C TRP A 483 13.33 -23.38 -21.29
N LEU A 484 12.79 -22.25 -21.76
CA LEU A 484 11.36 -21.93 -21.70
C LEU A 484 10.70 -22.05 -23.06
N ILE A 485 9.55 -22.73 -23.12
CA ILE A 485 8.77 -22.87 -24.35
C ILE A 485 7.71 -21.79 -24.47
N GLU A 486 7.56 -21.21 -25.67
CA GLU A 486 6.54 -20.21 -26.01
C GLU A 486 5.11 -20.77 -26.21
#